data_AF-A0A9E3NK64-F1
#
_entry.id   AF-A0A9E3NK64-F1
#
_cell.length_a   1.000
_cell.length_b   1.000
_cell.length_c   1.000
_cell.angle_alpha   90.00
_cell.angle_beta   90.00
_cell.angle_gamma   90.00
#
_symmetry.space_group_name_H-M   'P 1'
#
loop_
_entity.id
_entity.type
_entity.pdbx_description
1 polymer ?
#
loop_
_entity_poly.entity_id
_entity_poly.type
_entity_poly.pdbx_seq_one_letter_code
_entity_poly.pdbx_strand_id
1 'polypeptide(L)'
;MIKYVILFIHLIGLSIYQLFFGDVTASQKIPDKIKAGEEVIVEIYITKENVNGFAKVQQTLPSGFFAEVIDAKGATFSFKENTVKFIWMALPSDNQFTISYKLKTTVDVVGDFSIGGKFSFISDNERKNVDIPASSITISKHDNIVAEEKLPETTVESTNTAEAVSQNVEETIAPTNQVKVEIATTRTIEKTGEKYKVTLKINQKNLDGFAKYSDAIPAGFIATTDNPEGGIFSYNEGEAKILWMSAPKKEEFTVSYFIEPTNDSKNGTFDINGSLSYLENDETQKHIINSTSFTYNAQPLAQVEPEKVVETPKENKSTATEPSKPKENKVVTTEKQPSTAPEVTSIPNAEKGVTYKVQVGAGHQTVSKNYFASKFNLNESVAIENHDGWIKYIVGKFTEYKQAKDKRNDIRNNIKTAFVTAYNQGKRITVQEALMISNQKWYQ
;
A
#
# COMPACT_ATOMS: atom_id res chain seq x y z
N MET A 1 49.82 -8.97 35.83
CA MET A 1 49.36 -8.33 34.58
C MET A 1 48.44 -9.25 33.76
N ILE A 2 48.83 -10.49 33.42
CA ILE A 2 48.03 -11.42 32.58
C ILE A 2 46.52 -11.50 32.94
N LYS A 3 46.17 -11.54 34.24
CA LYS A 3 44.78 -11.62 34.70
C LYS A 3 43.93 -10.39 34.31
N TYR A 4 44.52 -9.20 34.28
CA TYR A 4 43.83 -7.98 33.88
C TYR A 4 43.66 -7.89 32.36
N VAL A 5 44.62 -8.43 31.58
CA VAL A 5 44.51 -8.54 30.12
C VAL A 5 43.35 -9.48 29.73
N ILE A 6 43.22 -10.63 30.40
CA ILE A 6 42.10 -11.55 30.18
C ILE A 6 40.76 -10.88 30.53
N LEU A 7 40.69 -10.15 31.65
CA LEU A 7 39.47 -9.45 32.06
C LEU A 7 39.10 -8.32 31.07
N PHE A 8 40.09 -7.61 30.52
CA PHE A 8 39.90 -6.59 29.49
C PHE A 8 39.43 -7.18 28.15
N ILE A 9 39.95 -8.35 27.76
CA ILE A 9 39.48 -9.09 26.57
C ILE A 9 38.03 -9.56 26.75
N HIS A 10 37.62 -9.99 27.95
CA HIS A 10 36.21 -10.33 28.21
C HIS A 10 35.31 -9.08 28.24
N LEU A 11 35.80 -7.94 28.73
CA LEU A 11 35.06 -6.67 28.72
C LEU A 11 34.88 -6.13 27.29
N ILE A 12 35.92 -6.19 26.47
CA ILE A 12 35.85 -5.90 25.03
C ILE A 12 34.95 -6.91 24.32
N GLY A 13 35.05 -8.20 24.66
CA GLY A 13 34.17 -9.25 24.13
C GLY A 13 32.69 -8.97 24.42
N LEU A 14 32.34 -8.55 25.65
CA LEU A 14 30.98 -8.14 26.01
C LEU A 14 30.54 -6.86 25.27
N SER A 15 31.43 -5.88 25.14
CA SER A 15 31.14 -4.61 24.43
C SER A 15 30.96 -4.81 22.93
N ILE A 16 31.71 -5.74 22.33
CA ILE A 16 31.56 -6.17 20.93
C ILE A 16 30.29 -7.02 20.78
N TYR A 17 29.94 -7.87 21.75
CA TYR A 17 28.67 -8.60 21.75
C TYR A 17 27.48 -7.62 21.74
N GLN A 18 27.55 -6.52 22.51
CA GLN A 18 26.56 -5.44 22.47
C GLN A 18 26.51 -4.63 21.16
N LEU A 19 27.55 -4.70 20.32
CA LEU A 19 27.57 -4.07 18.99
C LEU A 19 27.02 -4.96 17.86
N PHE A 20 26.73 -6.24 18.13
CA PHE A 20 26.16 -7.18 17.16
C PHE A 20 24.68 -7.54 17.39
N PHE A 21 23.99 -6.92 18.37
CA PHE A 21 22.52 -7.03 18.52
C PHE A 21 21.77 -6.11 17.54
N GLY A 22 22.02 -6.32 16.25
CA GLY A 22 21.37 -5.63 15.16
C GLY A 22 21.06 -6.61 14.03
N ASP A 23 19.99 -7.41 14.20
CA ASP A 23 19.44 -8.32 13.18
C ASP A 23 19.08 -7.60 11.87
N VAL A 24 19.04 -6.27 11.90
CA VAL A 24 18.86 -5.38 10.75
C VAL A 24 19.97 -4.33 10.75
N THR A 25 20.58 -4.13 9.59
CA THR A 25 21.51 -3.02 9.33
C THR A 25 21.15 -2.32 8.03
N ALA A 26 21.42 -1.01 7.97
CA ALA A 26 21.22 -0.21 6.77
C ALA A 26 22.40 0.73 6.58
N SER A 27 22.93 0.78 5.36
CA SER A 27 24.06 1.63 4.98
C SER A 27 23.83 2.21 3.58
N GLN A 28 24.63 3.21 3.21
CA GLN A 28 24.48 3.91 1.95
C GLN A 28 25.83 4.15 1.30
N LYS A 29 25.81 4.37 -0.02
CA LYS A 29 26.95 4.80 -0.82
C LYS A 29 26.51 5.94 -1.72
N ILE A 30 27.25 7.03 -1.62
CA ILE A 30 27.09 8.28 -2.36
C ILE A 30 28.48 8.64 -2.90
N PRO A 31 28.63 9.16 -4.13
CA PRO A 31 29.92 9.65 -4.60
C PRO A 31 30.39 10.86 -3.79
N ASP A 32 31.65 10.86 -3.36
CA ASP A 32 32.22 11.92 -2.51
C ASP A 32 32.20 13.31 -3.19
N LYS A 33 32.21 13.37 -4.52
CA LYS A 33 32.29 14.61 -5.32
C LYS A 33 31.48 14.52 -6.60
N ILE A 34 30.73 15.58 -6.92
CA ILE A 34 30.04 15.79 -8.20
C ILE A 34 30.14 17.27 -8.63
N LYS A 35 29.75 17.60 -9.86
CA LYS A 35 29.50 19.00 -10.27
C LYS A 35 28.03 19.36 -10.13
N ALA A 36 27.74 20.63 -9.92
CA ALA A 36 26.38 21.15 -9.88
C ALA A 36 25.62 20.80 -11.17
N GLY A 37 24.37 20.35 -11.07
CA GLY A 37 23.58 19.90 -12.23
C GLY A 37 23.82 18.47 -12.71
N GLU A 38 24.86 17.77 -12.23
CA GLU A 38 25.12 16.37 -12.59
C GLU A 38 24.13 15.40 -11.92
N GLU A 39 24.00 14.21 -12.52
CA GLU A 39 23.17 13.11 -12.07
C GLU A 39 24.05 11.96 -11.60
N VAL A 40 23.87 11.52 -10.34
CA VAL A 40 24.62 10.37 -9.78
C VAL A 40 23.69 9.37 -9.10
N ILE A 41 24.20 8.17 -8.82
CA ILE A 41 23.43 7.10 -8.17
C ILE A 41 23.76 7.08 -6.68
N VAL A 42 22.71 7.10 -5.85
CA VAL A 42 22.77 6.74 -4.43
C VAL A 42 22.28 5.29 -4.30
N GLU A 43 23.10 4.45 -3.67
CA GLU A 43 22.76 3.07 -3.33
C GLU A 43 22.52 2.96 -1.82
N ILE A 44 21.46 2.27 -1.39
CA ILE A 44 21.20 1.96 0.02
C ILE A 44 21.11 0.45 0.16
N TYR A 45 22.01 -0.11 0.96
CA TYR A 45 22.10 -1.53 1.25
C TYR A 45 21.35 -1.80 2.55
N ILE A 46 20.45 -2.79 2.53
CA ILE A 46 19.71 -3.25 3.69
C ILE A 46 20.02 -4.73 3.89
N THR A 47 20.49 -5.07 5.08
CA THR A 47 20.62 -6.45 5.55
C THR A 47 19.61 -6.66 6.66
N LYS A 48 18.89 -7.78 6.64
CA LYS A 48 17.87 -8.15 7.61
C LYS A 48 17.87 -9.64 7.87
N GLU A 49 17.60 -10.02 9.11
CA GLU A 49 17.31 -11.39 9.51
C GLU A 49 15.90 -11.45 10.12
N ASN A 50 15.07 -12.39 9.66
CA ASN A 50 13.69 -12.65 10.11
C ASN A 50 12.67 -11.49 10.03
N VAL A 51 13.07 -10.27 9.68
CA VAL A 51 12.16 -9.13 9.47
C VAL A 51 11.46 -9.22 8.12
N ASN A 52 10.13 -9.08 8.16
CA ASN A 52 9.20 -9.21 7.04
C ASN A 52 8.10 -8.13 7.16
N GLY A 53 7.29 -7.95 6.12
CA GLY A 53 6.17 -7.00 6.17
C GLY A 53 6.60 -5.54 6.03
N PHE A 54 5.95 -4.63 6.78
CA PHE A 54 6.04 -3.20 6.53
C PHE A 54 7.38 -2.59 6.95
N ALA A 55 7.95 -1.78 6.07
CA ALA A 55 9.17 -1.01 6.34
C ALA A 55 9.24 0.29 5.54
N LYS A 56 10.10 1.21 5.96
CA LYS A 56 10.35 2.50 5.33
C LYS A 56 11.83 2.88 5.41
N VAL A 57 12.46 3.20 4.28
CA VAL A 57 13.65 4.08 4.27
C VAL A 57 13.18 5.52 4.15
N GLN A 58 13.79 6.42 4.91
CA GLN A 58 13.63 7.87 4.78
C GLN A 58 15.00 8.56 4.81
N GLN A 59 15.25 9.46 3.86
CA GLN A 59 16.41 10.37 3.85
C GLN A 59 15.90 11.79 3.56
N THR A 60 16.44 12.79 4.26
CA THR A 60 16.18 14.20 3.94
C THR A 60 17.38 14.73 3.15
N LEU A 61 17.11 15.27 1.97
CA LEU A 61 18.11 15.88 1.10
C LEU A 61 18.20 17.39 1.36
N PRO A 62 19.34 18.05 1.09
CA PRO A 62 19.43 19.50 1.17
C PRO A 62 18.53 20.21 0.14
N SER A 63 18.38 21.53 0.30
CA SER A 63 17.70 22.36 -0.71
C SER A 63 18.46 22.33 -2.04
N GLY A 64 17.73 22.37 -3.17
CA GLY A 64 18.29 22.27 -4.52
C GLY A 64 18.66 20.84 -4.97
N PHE A 65 18.48 19.82 -4.12
CA PHE A 65 18.63 18.41 -4.49
C PHE A 65 17.28 17.79 -4.92
N PHE A 66 17.33 16.85 -5.86
CA PHE A 66 16.20 16.08 -6.38
C PHE A 66 16.53 14.59 -6.41
N ALA A 67 15.50 13.75 -6.33
CA ALA A 67 15.64 12.30 -6.40
C ALA A 67 14.64 11.64 -7.36
N GLU A 68 15.13 10.74 -8.21
CA GLU A 68 14.33 9.89 -9.10
C GLU A 68 14.65 8.41 -8.83
N VAL A 69 13.64 7.54 -8.66
CA VAL A 69 13.87 6.12 -8.40
C VAL A 69 14.59 5.39 -9.55
N ILE A 70 15.51 4.49 -9.22
CA ILE A 70 16.14 3.56 -10.16
C ILE A 70 15.65 2.13 -9.88
N ASP A 71 15.91 1.61 -8.69
CA ASP A 71 15.40 0.31 -8.24
C ASP A 71 14.86 0.44 -6.80
N ALA A 72 13.58 0.11 -6.62
CA ALA A 72 12.90 0.18 -5.33
C ALA A 72 12.79 -1.18 -4.62
N LYS A 73 13.19 -2.30 -5.24
CA LYS A 73 13.01 -3.67 -4.70
C LYS A 73 11.61 -3.89 -4.08
N GLY A 74 10.57 -3.50 -4.81
CA GLY A 74 9.17 -3.64 -4.37
C GLY A 74 8.63 -2.54 -3.45
N ALA A 75 9.43 -1.56 -3.04
CA ALA A 75 8.92 -0.36 -2.37
C ALA A 75 8.15 0.56 -3.31
N THR A 76 7.21 1.32 -2.74
CA THR A 76 6.75 2.58 -3.34
C THR A 76 7.76 3.68 -3.03
N PHE A 77 8.28 4.34 -4.07
CA PHE A 77 9.13 5.52 -3.92
C PHE A 77 8.28 6.80 -3.89
N SER A 78 8.71 7.78 -3.10
CA SER A 78 8.24 9.16 -3.20
C SER A 78 9.34 10.14 -2.84
N PHE A 79 9.36 11.29 -3.53
CA PHE A 79 10.16 12.45 -3.18
C PHE A 79 9.24 13.66 -3.06
N LYS A 80 9.14 14.23 -1.86
CA LYS A 80 8.34 15.44 -1.52
C LYS A 80 9.01 16.15 -0.36
N GLU A 81 8.94 17.49 -0.32
CA GLU A 81 9.50 18.29 0.79
C GLU A 81 10.97 17.91 1.08
N ASN A 82 11.76 17.84 0.01
CA ASN A 82 13.15 17.39 -0.01
C ASN A 82 13.42 16.02 0.64
N THR A 83 12.38 15.23 0.90
CA THR A 83 12.48 13.96 1.63
C THR A 83 12.23 12.79 0.68
N VAL A 84 13.25 11.94 0.53
CA VAL A 84 13.16 10.63 -0.12
C VAL A 84 12.51 9.63 0.83
N LYS A 85 11.51 8.89 0.36
CA LYS A 85 10.91 7.76 1.08
C LYS A 85 10.77 6.56 0.15
N PHE A 86 11.23 5.40 0.60
CA PHE A 86 10.89 4.09 0.03
C PHE A 86 10.06 3.34 1.06
N ILE A 87 8.87 2.85 0.68
CA ILE A 87 7.91 2.25 1.60
C ILE A 87 7.50 0.87 1.08
N TRP A 88 7.80 -0.17 1.87
CA TRP A 88 7.40 -1.54 1.62
C TRP A 88 6.14 -1.88 2.42
N MET A 89 5.17 -2.51 1.78
CA MET A 89 4.12 -3.27 2.48
C MET A 89 4.63 -4.65 2.90
N ALA A 90 5.53 -5.22 2.10
CA ALA A 90 6.31 -6.41 2.40
C ALA A 90 7.74 -6.20 1.90
N LEU A 91 8.73 -6.33 2.79
CA LEU A 91 10.14 -6.38 2.44
C LEU A 91 10.45 -7.57 1.50
N PRO A 92 11.53 -7.48 0.68
CA PRO A 92 12.01 -8.61 -0.11
C PRO A 92 12.25 -9.88 0.73
N SER A 93 12.09 -11.05 0.10
CA SER A 93 12.44 -12.34 0.72
C SER A 93 13.93 -12.46 1.04
N ASP A 94 14.77 -11.79 0.23
CA ASP A 94 16.23 -11.83 0.38
C ASP A 94 16.65 -11.12 1.67
N ASN A 95 17.56 -11.76 2.43
CA ASN A 95 18.11 -11.19 3.66
C ASN A 95 19.06 -10.01 3.40
N GLN A 96 19.52 -9.82 2.16
CA GLN A 96 20.28 -8.64 1.75
C GLN A 96 19.74 -8.15 0.41
N PHE A 97 19.43 -6.86 0.32
CA PHE A 97 19.01 -6.22 -0.93
C PHE A 97 19.48 -4.76 -0.98
N THR A 98 19.57 -4.24 -2.20
CA THR A 98 19.96 -2.85 -2.47
C THR A 98 18.83 -2.15 -3.20
N ILE A 99 18.44 -0.97 -2.72
CA ILE A 99 17.65 0.00 -3.49
C ILE A 99 18.56 1.12 -3.99
N SER A 100 18.12 1.80 -5.04
CA SER A 100 18.85 2.93 -5.59
C SER A 100 17.93 4.01 -6.16
N TYR A 101 18.40 5.24 -6.08
CA TYR A 101 17.81 6.39 -6.75
C TYR A 101 18.91 7.24 -7.37
N LYS A 102 18.53 7.97 -8.41
CA LYS A 102 19.34 9.02 -9.02
C LYS A 102 19.19 10.28 -8.19
N LEU A 103 20.29 10.83 -7.73
CA LEU A 103 20.41 12.13 -7.09
C LEU A 103 20.84 13.17 -8.14
N LYS A 104 20.19 14.34 -8.15
CA LYS A 104 20.51 15.47 -9.03
C LYS A 104 20.51 16.77 -8.23
N THR A 105 21.36 17.73 -8.55
CA THR A 105 21.33 19.08 -7.99
C THR A 105 20.89 20.12 -9.02
N THR A 106 20.48 21.31 -8.58
CA THR A 106 20.46 22.50 -9.45
C THR A 106 21.90 22.97 -9.74
N VAL A 107 22.07 23.82 -10.76
CA VAL A 107 23.40 24.31 -11.22
C VAL A 107 24.05 25.34 -10.29
N ASP A 108 23.29 25.90 -9.36
CA ASP A 108 23.70 26.90 -8.36
C ASP A 108 24.11 26.30 -7.00
N VAL A 109 23.82 25.01 -6.76
CA VAL A 109 24.24 24.30 -5.54
C VAL A 109 25.75 24.03 -5.59
N VAL A 110 26.50 24.60 -4.66
CA VAL A 110 27.96 24.42 -4.49
C VAL A 110 28.27 24.35 -2.99
N GLY A 111 29.18 23.47 -2.59
CA GLY A 111 29.61 23.31 -1.19
C GLY A 111 29.60 21.86 -0.72
N ASP A 112 29.88 21.68 0.58
CA ASP A 112 29.87 20.36 1.23
C ASP A 112 28.53 20.10 1.91
N PHE A 113 27.94 18.93 1.63
CA PHE A 113 26.66 18.50 2.18
C PHE A 113 26.82 17.12 2.82
N SER A 114 25.89 16.77 3.70
CA SER A 114 25.80 15.44 4.30
C SER A 114 24.38 14.92 4.17
N ILE A 115 24.24 13.69 3.68
CA ILE A 115 22.95 13.01 3.52
C ILE A 115 22.96 11.82 4.47
N GLY A 116 22.04 11.80 5.43
CA GLY A 116 21.77 10.66 6.31
C GLY A 116 20.31 10.21 6.23
N GLY A 117 19.99 9.11 6.89
CA GLY A 117 18.63 8.57 6.85
C GLY A 117 18.27 7.64 7.98
N LYS A 118 17.11 7.00 7.85
CA LYS A 118 16.55 6.06 8.82
C LYS A 118 15.80 4.95 8.09
N PHE A 119 16.06 3.72 8.50
CA PHE A 119 15.28 2.54 8.13
C PHE A 119 14.38 2.14 9.30
N SER A 120 13.07 2.35 9.14
CA SER A 120 12.03 1.93 10.09
C SER A 120 11.40 0.63 9.63
N PHE A 121 11.16 -0.32 10.52
CA PHE A 121 10.48 -1.59 10.22
C PHE A 121 9.61 -2.04 11.40
N ILE A 122 8.73 -3.01 11.15
CA ILE A 122 7.93 -3.64 12.21
C ILE A 122 8.58 -4.98 12.59
N SER A 123 8.80 -5.18 13.89
CA SER A 123 9.28 -6.42 14.51
C SER A 123 8.54 -6.60 15.81
N ASP A 124 8.06 -7.81 16.11
CA ASP A 124 7.34 -8.10 17.37
C ASP A 124 6.11 -7.20 17.58
N ASN A 125 5.47 -6.79 16.48
CA ASN A 125 4.36 -5.82 16.42
C ASN A 125 4.71 -4.37 16.84
N GLU A 126 5.99 -4.07 17.09
CA GLU A 126 6.50 -2.73 17.42
C GLU A 126 7.33 -2.13 16.27
N ARG A 127 7.41 -0.79 16.22
CA ARG A 127 8.28 -0.10 15.25
C ARG A 127 9.70 -0.03 15.79
N LYS A 128 10.64 -0.71 15.14
CA LYS A 128 12.08 -0.55 15.36
C LYS A 128 12.68 0.36 14.28
N ASN A 129 13.79 1.02 14.61
CA ASN A 129 14.51 1.92 13.70
C ASN A 129 16.01 1.57 13.72
N VAL A 130 16.64 1.66 12.55
CA VAL A 130 18.09 1.64 12.36
C VAL A 130 18.46 2.90 11.60
N ASP A 131 19.43 3.66 12.09
CA ASP A 131 19.91 4.85 11.39
C ASP A 131 20.80 4.46 10.21
N ILE A 132 20.68 5.19 9.10
CA ILE A 132 21.54 5.07 7.93
C ILE A 132 22.63 6.13 8.11
N PRO A 133 23.90 5.74 8.34
CA PRO A 133 24.98 6.68 8.64
C PRO A 133 25.14 7.72 7.53
N ALA A 134 25.35 8.98 7.93
CA ALA A 134 25.43 10.08 6.97
C ALA A 134 26.71 10.00 6.12
N SER A 135 26.59 10.26 4.83
CA SER A 135 27.71 10.35 3.89
C SER A 135 27.86 11.78 3.39
N SER A 136 29.10 12.27 3.36
CA SER A 136 29.43 13.58 2.82
C SER A 136 29.50 13.57 1.29
N ILE A 137 29.13 14.69 0.68
CA ILE A 137 29.24 14.94 -0.76
C ILE A 137 29.63 16.40 -1.02
N THR A 138 30.71 16.62 -1.75
CA THR A 138 31.13 17.95 -2.21
C THR A 138 30.57 18.24 -3.60
N ILE A 139 29.80 19.32 -3.73
CA ILE A 139 29.31 19.83 -5.02
C ILE A 139 30.23 20.94 -5.49
N SER A 140 30.87 20.72 -6.64
CA SER A 140 31.74 21.69 -7.31
C SER A 140 30.99 22.47 -8.39
N LYS A 141 31.51 23.63 -8.81
CA LYS A 141 30.87 24.49 -9.82
C LYS A 141 30.64 23.73 -11.15
N HIS A 142 29.55 24.07 -11.83
CA HIS A 142 29.32 23.62 -13.20
C HIS A 142 30.29 24.33 -14.16
N ASP A 143 31.00 23.57 -15.00
CA ASP A 143 31.94 24.12 -15.98
C ASP A 143 31.19 24.61 -17.23
N ASN A 144 30.71 25.85 -17.21
CA ASN A 144 30.26 26.53 -18.43
C ASN A 144 31.47 26.89 -19.30
N ILE A 145 31.89 25.98 -20.19
CA ILE A 145 32.73 26.35 -21.34
C ILE A 145 31.83 26.95 -22.42
N VAL A 146 31.59 28.25 -22.31
CA VAL A 146 31.37 29.12 -23.48
C VAL A 146 32.38 30.24 -23.35
N ALA A 147 33.18 30.44 -24.40
CA ALA A 147 34.21 31.46 -24.41
C ALA A 147 33.56 32.84 -24.41
N GLU A 148 33.78 33.62 -23.36
CA GLU A 148 33.46 35.05 -23.34
C GLU A 148 34.71 35.86 -23.69
N GLU A 149 34.54 36.79 -24.62
CA GLU A 149 35.62 37.50 -25.30
C GLU A 149 36.20 38.60 -24.39
N LYS A 150 37.53 38.76 -24.39
CA LYS A 150 38.21 39.77 -23.56
C LYS A 150 37.88 41.21 -23.97
N LEU A 151 37.60 42.11 -23.01
CA LEU A 151 38.38 43.34 -22.69
C LEU A 151 37.64 44.21 -21.63
N PRO A 152 38.31 45.11 -20.89
CA PRO A 152 39.38 44.86 -19.91
C PRO A 152 39.04 45.42 -18.51
N GLU A 153 40.02 45.34 -17.61
CA GLU A 153 39.99 45.71 -16.18
C GLU A 153 39.59 47.17 -15.87
N THR A 154 39.12 47.38 -14.64
CA THR A 154 39.58 48.53 -13.85
C THR A 154 39.98 48.06 -12.46
N THR A 155 41.27 48.15 -12.20
CA THR A 155 41.92 47.76 -10.95
C THR A 155 41.60 48.77 -9.85
N VAL A 156 41.30 48.28 -8.64
CA VAL A 156 41.76 48.95 -7.41
C VAL A 156 42.22 47.91 -6.40
N GLU A 157 43.48 48.05 -6.03
CA GLU A 157 44.26 47.17 -5.18
C GLU A 157 44.19 47.65 -3.72
N SER A 158 44.12 46.73 -2.75
CA SER A 158 44.63 46.92 -1.38
C SER A 158 44.64 45.61 -0.57
N THR A 159 45.75 44.88 -0.70
CA THR A 159 46.51 44.21 0.37
C THR A 159 45.85 43.78 1.70
N ASN A 160 45.93 42.46 1.91
CA ASN A 160 46.56 41.76 3.05
C ASN A 160 45.84 41.46 4.38
N THR A 161 46.01 40.17 4.71
CA THR A 161 46.24 39.54 6.04
C THR A 161 45.05 38.80 6.65
N ALA A 162 45.34 37.56 7.04
CA ALA A 162 44.45 36.64 7.70
C ALA A 162 44.36 36.90 9.21
N GLU A 163 43.23 36.56 9.82
CA GLU A 163 43.18 35.67 10.98
C GLU A 163 41.74 35.19 11.24
N ALA A 164 41.61 34.03 11.87
CA ALA A 164 40.32 33.45 12.24
C ALA A 164 40.02 33.71 13.72
N VAL A 165 38.85 34.27 14.04
CA VAL A 165 38.29 34.25 15.39
C VAL A 165 36.78 33.98 15.32
N SER A 166 36.33 32.99 16.07
CA SER A 166 34.93 32.62 16.22
C SER A 166 34.07 33.73 16.81
N GLN A 167 32.82 33.83 16.38
CA GLN A 167 31.76 34.42 17.19
C GLN A 167 30.62 33.43 17.36
N ASN A 168 30.34 33.06 18.61
CA ASN A 168 29.09 32.42 18.98
C ASN A 168 27.95 33.39 18.67
N VAL A 169 26.96 32.94 17.89
CA VAL A 169 25.59 33.45 18.02
C VAL A 169 24.85 32.46 18.90
N GLU A 170 24.61 32.86 20.14
CA GLU A 170 23.78 32.11 21.08
C GLU A 170 22.32 32.28 20.66
N GLU A 171 21.86 31.41 19.75
CA GLU A 171 20.48 31.44 19.29
C GLU A 171 19.56 31.03 20.44
N THR A 172 18.88 32.03 21.00
CA THR A 172 17.97 31.85 22.13
C THR A 172 16.82 30.95 21.72
N ILE A 173 16.80 29.72 22.25
CA ILE A 173 15.75 28.74 22.00
C ILE A 173 14.45 29.26 22.61
N ALA A 174 13.65 29.97 21.80
CA ALA A 174 12.25 30.20 22.11
C ALA A 174 11.54 28.83 22.16
N PRO A 175 10.73 28.54 23.19
CA PRO A 175 10.09 27.23 23.29
C PRO A 175 9.13 27.04 22.13
N THR A 176 9.38 26.01 21.31
CA THR A 176 8.49 25.60 20.23
C THR A 176 7.11 25.36 20.81
N ASN A 177 6.10 26.09 20.33
CA ASN A 177 4.71 25.85 20.69
C ASN A 177 4.35 24.40 20.34
N GLN A 178 4.24 23.53 21.34
CA GLN A 178 3.87 22.14 21.15
C GLN A 178 2.41 22.08 20.74
N VAL A 179 2.16 21.84 19.46
CA VAL A 179 0.82 21.78 18.89
C VAL A 179 0.18 20.46 19.27
N LYS A 180 -0.56 20.47 20.39
CA LYS A 180 -1.23 19.29 20.93
C LYS A 180 -2.30 18.75 19.96
N VAL A 181 -2.39 17.43 19.82
CA VAL A 181 -3.46 16.78 19.04
C VAL A 181 -4.70 16.62 19.92
N GLU A 182 -5.86 17.08 19.43
CA GLU A 182 -7.15 16.88 20.09
C GLU A 182 -7.98 15.89 19.28
N ILE A 183 -8.53 14.85 19.92
CA ILE A 183 -9.39 13.84 19.29
C ILE A 183 -10.67 13.66 20.12
N ALA A 184 -11.82 13.65 19.44
CA ALA A 184 -13.09 13.21 20.01
C ALA A 184 -13.80 12.26 19.03
N THR A 185 -14.28 11.11 19.53
CA THR A 185 -14.85 10.05 18.70
C THR A 185 -16.24 9.64 19.13
N THR A 186 -17.06 9.20 18.17
CA THR A 186 -18.38 8.59 18.44
C THR A 186 -18.60 7.45 17.46
N ARG A 187 -18.81 6.23 17.96
CA ARG A 187 -19.14 5.05 17.16
C ARG A 187 -20.64 4.79 17.20
N THR A 188 -21.25 4.49 16.06
CA THR A 188 -22.61 3.96 15.95
C THR A 188 -22.59 2.60 15.24
N ILE A 189 -23.59 1.75 15.52
CA ILE A 189 -23.77 0.45 14.88
C ILE A 189 -25.21 0.34 14.42
N GLU A 190 -25.44 0.17 13.12
CA GLU A 190 -26.76 0.16 12.50
C GLU A 190 -26.98 -1.13 11.71
N LYS A 191 -28.06 -1.86 11.99
CA LYS A 191 -28.38 -3.10 11.25
C LYS A 191 -28.83 -2.75 9.82
N THR A 192 -28.14 -3.31 8.83
CA THR A 192 -28.37 -3.11 7.39
C THR A 192 -28.56 -4.47 6.72
N GLY A 193 -29.82 -4.93 6.64
CA GLY A 193 -30.15 -6.29 6.20
C GLY A 193 -29.60 -7.34 7.18
N GLU A 194 -28.75 -8.24 6.69
CA GLU A 194 -28.08 -9.28 7.49
C GLU A 194 -26.76 -8.78 8.14
N LYS A 195 -26.29 -7.59 7.75
CA LYS A 195 -25.03 -6.99 8.22
C LYS A 195 -25.29 -5.91 9.26
N TYR A 196 -24.24 -5.47 9.94
CA TYR A 196 -24.26 -4.27 10.77
C TYR A 196 -23.21 -3.29 10.26
N LYS A 197 -23.61 -2.07 9.91
CA LYS A 197 -22.70 -0.99 9.57
C LYS A 197 -22.16 -0.37 10.85
N VAL A 198 -20.85 -0.45 11.04
CA VAL A 198 -20.12 0.25 12.08
C VAL A 198 -19.64 1.57 11.48
N THR A 199 -20.01 2.69 12.09
CA THR A 199 -19.57 4.03 11.68
C THR A 199 -18.86 4.70 12.84
N LEU A 200 -17.63 5.17 12.63
CA LEU A 200 -16.89 6.00 13.57
C LEU A 200 -16.81 7.42 13.02
N LYS A 201 -17.44 8.35 13.73
CA LYS A 201 -17.24 9.79 13.56
C LYS A 201 -16.00 10.22 14.35
N ILE A 202 -15.09 10.92 13.69
CA ILE A 202 -13.85 11.47 14.26
C ILE A 202 -13.89 12.98 14.11
N ASN A 203 -13.79 13.68 15.23
CA ASN A 203 -13.47 15.11 15.28
C ASN A 203 -12.01 15.23 15.72
N GLN A 204 -11.21 16.03 15.02
CA GLN A 204 -9.79 16.20 15.28
C GLN A 204 -9.34 17.66 15.18
N LYS A 205 -8.31 18.01 15.94
CA LYS A 205 -7.43 19.14 15.63
C LYS A 205 -5.98 18.68 15.61
N ASN A 206 -5.22 19.24 14.69
CA ASN A 206 -3.78 19.04 14.53
C ASN A 206 -3.35 17.59 14.23
N LEU A 207 -4.28 16.69 13.88
CA LEU A 207 -3.94 15.35 13.46
C LEU A 207 -3.22 15.39 12.10
N ASP A 208 -2.01 14.85 12.05
CA ASP A 208 -1.21 14.75 10.83
C ASP A 208 -0.50 13.39 10.70
N GLY A 209 -0.09 13.07 9.48
CA GLY A 209 0.71 11.90 9.20
C GLY A 209 0.00 10.60 9.56
N PHE A 210 0.72 9.71 10.24
CA PHE A 210 0.26 8.35 10.46
C PHE A 210 -0.83 8.28 11.54
N ALA A 211 -1.95 7.67 11.20
CA ALA A 211 -3.01 7.30 12.14
C ALA A 211 -3.51 5.88 11.85
N LYS A 212 -3.93 5.16 12.89
CA LYS A 212 -4.49 3.80 12.81
C LYS A 212 -5.73 3.69 13.69
N TYR A 213 -6.88 3.55 13.06
CA TYR A 213 -8.10 3.08 13.72
C TYR A 213 -8.05 1.55 13.80
N SER A 214 -8.40 0.98 14.95
CA SER A 214 -8.45 -0.47 15.18
C SER A 214 -9.59 -0.82 16.12
N ASP A 215 -10.49 -1.70 15.68
CA ASP A 215 -11.60 -2.26 16.45
C ASP A 215 -11.48 -3.78 16.55
N ALA A 216 -11.67 -4.31 17.76
CA ALA A 216 -11.83 -5.74 18.00
C ALA A 216 -13.23 -6.19 17.59
N ILE A 217 -13.29 -7.20 16.74
CA ILE A 217 -14.49 -7.79 16.17
C ILE A 217 -14.86 -9.03 16.99
N PRO A 218 -16.13 -9.14 17.47
CA PRO A 218 -16.55 -10.29 18.25
C PRO A 218 -16.39 -11.62 17.52
N ALA A 219 -16.07 -12.68 18.26
CA ALA A 219 -15.95 -14.03 17.71
C ALA A 219 -17.25 -14.49 17.04
N GLY A 220 -17.13 -15.15 15.88
CA GLY A 220 -18.27 -15.52 15.03
C GLY A 220 -18.70 -14.43 14.05
N PHE A 221 -18.02 -13.29 13.99
CA PHE A 221 -18.22 -12.25 12.98
C PHE A 221 -16.96 -12.02 12.13
N ILE A 222 -17.16 -11.45 10.93
CA ILE A 222 -16.09 -10.94 10.06
C ILE A 222 -16.34 -9.49 9.71
N ALA A 223 -15.29 -8.73 9.36
CA ALA A 223 -15.42 -7.34 8.96
C ALA A 223 -15.05 -7.11 7.48
N THR A 224 -15.81 -6.26 6.79
CA THR A 224 -15.60 -5.87 5.39
C THR A 224 -15.66 -4.35 5.23
N THR A 225 -14.89 -3.78 4.30
CA THR A 225 -14.77 -2.31 4.15
C THR A 225 -16.05 -1.66 3.64
N ASP A 226 -16.29 -0.39 4.02
CA ASP A 226 -17.38 0.44 3.48
C ASP A 226 -16.82 1.82 3.05
N ASN A 227 -16.54 2.74 3.99
CA ASN A 227 -15.81 3.98 3.71
C ASN A 227 -14.57 4.10 4.62
N PRO A 228 -13.34 3.88 4.12
CA PRO A 228 -12.14 4.07 4.91
C PRO A 228 -11.62 5.53 4.91
N GLU A 229 -12.31 6.49 4.29
CA GLU A 229 -11.92 7.91 4.17
C GLU A 229 -10.44 8.08 3.77
N GLY A 230 -10.06 7.49 2.64
CA GLY A 230 -8.68 7.52 2.12
C GLY A 230 -7.67 6.65 2.87
N GLY A 231 -8.08 5.96 3.94
CA GLY A 231 -7.26 4.98 4.64
C GLY A 231 -7.28 3.60 3.98
N ILE A 232 -6.39 2.71 4.43
CA ILE A 232 -6.32 1.32 3.99
C ILE A 232 -7.05 0.45 5.02
N PHE A 233 -8.18 -0.15 4.65
CA PHE A 233 -8.88 -1.13 5.48
C PHE A 233 -8.20 -2.51 5.42
N SER A 234 -8.13 -3.19 6.57
CA SER A 234 -7.79 -4.62 6.64
C SER A 234 -8.57 -5.29 7.78
N TYR A 235 -8.88 -6.58 7.61
CA TYR A 235 -9.41 -7.43 8.68
C TYR A 235 -8.55 -8.69 8.82
N ASN A 236 -7.97 -8.90 10.00
CA ASN A 236 -7.21 -10.11 10.33
C ASN A 236 -7.30 -10.44 11.82
N GLU A 237 -7.30 -11.74 12.16
CA GLU A 237 -7.20 -12.23 13.55
C GLU A 237 -8.26 -11.67 14.52
N GLY A 238 -9.44 -11.30 14.00
CA GLY A 238 -10.51 -10.68 14.80
C GLY A 238 -10.36 -9.17 14.99
N GLU A 239 -9.46 -8.48 14.29
CA GLU A 239 -9.31 -7.02 14.34
C GLU A 239 -9.58 -6.37 12.98
N ALA A 240 -10.49 -5.39 12.95
CA ALA A 240 -10.69 -4.50 11.81
C ALA A 240 -9.84 -3.25 12.00
N LYS A 241 -9.03 -2.90 11.00
CA LYS A 241 -8.09 -1.78 11.04
C LYS A 241 -8.31 -0.87 9.84
N ILE A 242 -8.20 0.45 10.04
CA ILE A 242 -8.03 1.43 8.96
C ILE A 242 -6.74 2.20 9.25
N LEU A 243 -5.79 2.15 8.31
CA LEU A 243 -4.48 2.79 8.42
C LEU A 243 -4.35 3.96 7.45
N TRP A 244 -4.04 5.14 7.97
CA TRP A 244 -3.67 6.33 7.20
C TRP A 244 -2.17 6.56 7.26
N MET A 245 -1.58 6.90 6.11
CA MET A 245 -0.21 7.43 6.02
C MET A 245 -0.19 8.96 6.20
N SER A 246 -1.30 9.60 5.87
CA SER A 246 -1.64 10.99 6.17
C SER A 246 -3.13 11.01 6.50
N ALA A 247 -3.47 11.33 7.75
CA ALA A 247 -4.86 11.38 8.20
C ALA A 247 -5.65 12.48 7.48
N PRO A 248 -6.98 12.34 7.32
CA PRO A 248 -7.80 13.37 6.68
C PRO A 248 -7.68 14.72 7.40
N LYS A 249 -7.28 15.76 6.66
CA LYS A 249 -7.09 17.13 7.17
C LYS A 249 -8.39 17.87 7.53
N LYS A 250 -9.55 17.21 7.40
CA LYS A 250 -10.86 17.75 7.80
C LYS A 250 -10.95 17.74 9.33
N GLU A 251 -11.46 18.81 9.94
CA GLU A 251 -11.72 18.83 11.39
C GLU A 251 -12.74 17.75 11.81
N GLU A 252 -13.67 17.40 10.92
CA GLU A 252 -14.64 16.33 11.10
C GLU A 252 -14.63 15.38 9.89
N PHE A 253 -14.56 14.08 10.13
CA PHE A 253 -14.78 13.04 9.12
C PHE A 253 -15.36 11.75 9.71
N THR A 254 -15.89 10.89 8.84
CA THR A 254 -16.51 9.62 9.22
C THR A 254 -15.89 8.46 8.46
N VAL A 255 -15.62 7.37 9.16
CA VAL A 255 -15.15 6.12 8.58
C VAL A 255 -16.14 5.00 8.92
N SER A 256 -16.26 4.01 8.06
CA SER A 256 -17.19 2.90 8.26
C SER A 256 -16.73 1.60 7.63
N TYR A 257 -17.23 0.52 8.22
CA TYR A 257 -17.06 -0.85 7.75
C TYR A 257 -18.30 -1.67 8.16
N PHE A 258 -18.53 -2.81 7.53
CA PHE A 258 -19.59 -3.74 7.93
C PHE A 258 -19.02 -4.86 8.80
N ILE A 259 -19.80 -5.34 9.76
CA ILE A 259 -19.63 -6.67 10.36
C ILE A 259 -20.75 -7.61 9.92
N GLU A 260 -20.38 -8.87 9.70
CA GLU A 260 -21.24 -9.89 9.12
C GLU A 260 -21.14 -11.18 9.96
N PRO A 261 -22.25 -11.84 10.31
CA PRO A 261 -22.22 -13.08 11.06
C PRO A 261 -21.67 -14.23 10.20
N THR A 262 -20.87 -15.12 10.80
CA THR A 262 -20.47 -16.41 10.20
C THR A 262 -21.41 -17.53 10.64
N ASN A 263 -21.20 -18.74 10.11
CA ASN A 263 -21.90 -19.95 10.56
C ASN A 263 -21.72 -20.24 12.07
N ASP A 264 -20.69 -19.67 12.71
CA ASP A 264 -20.37 -19.87 14.13
C ASP A 264 -20.96 -18.75 15.03
N SER A 265 -21.65 -17.75 14.44
CA SER A 265 -22.34 -16.70 15.18
C SER A 265 -23.42 -17.27 16.11
N LYS A 266 -23.41 -16.83 17.36
CA LYS A 266 -24.41 -17.17 18.37
C LYS A 266 -25.31 -15.97 18.66
N ASN A 267 -26.58 -16.22 19.00
CA ASN A 267 -27.47 -15.15 19.45
C ASN A 267 -26.95 -14.53 20.75
N GLY A 268 -26.99 -13.20 20.85
CA GLY A 268 -26.48 -12.48 22.01
C GLY A 268 -26.24 -10.99 21.75
N THR A 269 -25.79 -10.30 22.79
CA THR A 269 -25.28 -8.92 22.70
C THR A 269 -23.75 -8.96 22.70
N PHE A 270 -23.15 -8.14 21.84
CA PHE A 270 -21.72 -8.11 21.60
C PHE A 270 -21.21 -6.67 21.60
N ASP A 271 -20.00 -6.46 22.12
CA ASP A 271 -19.38 -5.15 22.24
C ASP A 271 -18.23 -4.99 21.24
N ILE A 272 -18.18 -3.82 20.57
CA ILE A 272 -17.01 -3.39 19.80
C ILE A 272 -16.18 -2.44 20.66
N ASN A 273 -14.93 -2.83 20.87
CA ASN A 273 -13.92 -2.06 21.61
C ASN A 273 -12.77 -1.70 20.68
N GLY A 274 -12.17 -0.52 20.84
CA GLY A 274 -11.06 -0.14 19.97
C GLY A 274 -10.45 1.21 20.26
N SER A 275 -9.61 1.68 19.34
CA SER A 275 -8.77 2.86 19.53
C SER A 275 -8.33 3.50 18.22
N LEU A 276 -8.01 4.79 18.29
CA LEU A 276 -7.30 5.54 17.26
C LEU A 276 -5.88 5.84 17.77
N SER A 277 -4.87 5.20 17.19
CA SER A 277 -3.46 5.53 17.41
C SER A 277 -3.00 6.58 16.40
N TYR A 278 -2.14 7.51 16.82
CA TYR A 278 -1.58 8.56 15.96
C TYR A 278 -0.19 8.99 16.44
N LEU A 279 0.49 9.84 15.68
CA LEU A 279 1.77 10.45 16.10
C LEU A 279 1.54 11.87 16.64
N GLU A 280 2.19 12.18 17.76
CA GLU A 280 2.26 13.50 18.37
C GLU A 280 3.71 13.72 18.83
N ASN A 281 4.39 14.74 18.29
CA ASN A 281 5.83 14.97 18.50
C ASN A 281 6.70 13.72 18.24
N ASP A 282 6.40 12.99 17.15
CA ASP A 282 6.97 11.68 16.77
C ASP A 282 6.72 10.50 17.75
N GLU A 283 6.08 10.72 18.90
CA GLU A 283 5.66 9.66 19.82
C GLU A 283 4.30 9.07 19.41
N THR A 284 4.10 7.78 19.67
CA THR A 284 2.81 7.12 19.37
C THR A 284 1.83 7.31 20.52
N GLN A 285 0.78 8.10 20.26
CA GLN A 285 -0.34 8.28 21.17
C GLN A 285 -1.49 7.35 20.82
N LYS A 286 -2.40 7.12 21.79
CA LYS A 286 -3.54 6.21 21.64
C LYS A 286 -4.79 6.78 22.30
N HIS A 287 -5.73 7.24 21.49
CA HIS A 287 -7.08 7.59 21.93
C HIS A 287 -7.95 6.34 22.01
N ILE A 288 -8.50 6.04 23.18
CA ILE A 288 -9.43 4.92 23.36
C ILE A 288 -10.84 5.34 22.93
N ILE A 289 -11.49 4.51 22.12
CA ILE A 289 -12.85 4.75 21.66
C ILE A 289 -13.81 4.03 22.61
N ASN A 290 -14.80 4.74 23.12
CA ASN A 290 -15.85 4.19 24.00
C ASN A 290 -16.45 2.91 23.41
N SER A 291 -16.78 1.94 24.25
CA SER A 291 -17.41 0.69 23.82
C SER A 291 -18.77 0.93 23.15
N THR A 292 -19.18 0.07 22.23
CA THR A 292 -20.49 0.17 21.58
C THR A 292 -21.06 -1.22 21.33
N SER A 293 -22.24 -1.47 21.89
CA SER A 293 -22.91 -2.78 21.85
C SER A 293 -23.88 -2.90 20.67
N PHE A 294 -24.04 -4.12 20.17
CA PHE A 294 -25.14 -4.49 19.25
C PHE A 294 -25.67 -5.88 19.61
N THR A 295 -26.92 -6.17 19.23
CA THR A 295 -27.53 -7.50 19.45
C THR A 295 -27.68 -8.24 18.12
N TYR A 296 -27.19 -9.46 18.08
CA TYR A 296 -27.43 -10.41 17.00
C TYR A 296 -28.41 -11.49 17.43
N ASN A 297 -29.43 -11.69 16.58
CA ASN A 297 -30.40 -12.76 16.68
C ASN A 297 -30.56 -13.35 15.28
N ALA A 298 -30.06 -14.58 15.09
CA ALA A 298 -30.32 -15.36 13.89
C ALA A 298 -31.83 -15.54 13.73
N GLN A 299 -32.37 -15.22 12.55
CA GLN A 299 -33.74 -15.57 12.22
C GLN A 299 -33.83 -17.11 12.11
N PRO A 300 -34.88 -17.74 12.68
CA PRO A 300 -35.10 -19.16 12.45
C PRO A 300 -35.21 -19.43 10.95
N LEU A 301 -34.45 -20.41 10.47
CA LEU A 301 -34.71 -21.02 9.17
C LEU A 301 -36.14 -21.58 9.21
N ALA A 302 -37.05 -20.99 8.44
CA ALA A 302 -38.37 -21.56 8.25
C ALA A 302 -38.17 -22.97 7.67
N GLN A 303 -38.55 -23.99 8.43
CA GLN A 303 -38.54 -25.36 7.91
C GLN A 303 -39.52 -25.41 6.74
N VAL A 304 -39.00 -25.66 5.55
CA VAL A 304 -39.84 -26.00 4.40
C VAL A 304 -40.40 -27.40 4.69
N GLU A 305 -41.61 -27.44 5.25
CA GLU A 305 -42.37 -28.66 5.42
C GLU A 305 -42.53 -29.30 4.02
N PRO A 306 -42.20 -30.59 3.83
CA PRO A 306 -42.25 -31.21 2.52
C PRO A 306 -43.69 -31.30 2.07
N GLU A 307 -44.06 -30.53 1.04
CA GLU A 307 -45.37 -30.63 0.40
C GLU A 307 -45.64 -32.08 0.01
N LYS A 308 -46.75 -32.64 0.53
CA LYS A 308 -47.24 -33.94 0.11
C LYS A 308 -47.57 -33.87 -1.39
N VAL A 309 -46.79 -34.59 -2.19
CA VAL A 309 -47.13 -34.88 -3.59
C VAL A 309 -48.44 -35.66 -3.60
N VAL A 310 -49.53 -34.96 -3.95
CA VAL A 310 -50.81 -35.58 -4.27
C VAL A 310 -50.74 -36.04 -5.72
N GLU A 311 -50.64 -37.35 -5.94
CA GLU A 311 -50.80 -37.92 -7.27
C GLU A 311 -52.20 -37.58 -7.82
N THR A 312 -52.26 -37.10 -9.06
CA THR A 312 -53.49 -37.09 -9.86
C THR A 312 -53.24 -37.77 -11.20
N PRO A 313 -54.18 -38.59 -11.73
CA PRO A 313 -53.85 -39.55 -12.79
C PRO A 313 -53.76 -38.92 -14.18
N LYS A 314 -53.01 -39.57 -15.07
CA LYS A 314 -52.88 -39.22 -16.50
C LYS A 314 -54.17 -39.51 -17.27
N GLU A 315 -54.57 -38.60 -18.16
CA GLU A 315 -55.10 -39.01 -19.48
C GLU A 315 -54.75 -38.03 -20.62
N ASN A 316 -53.99 -38.52 -21.60
CA ASN A 316 -53.98 -38.29 -23.06
C ASN A 316 -54.67 -37.01 -23.63
N LYS A 317 -54.12 -36.24 -24.61
CA LYS A 317 -53.70 -36.70 -25.96
C LYS A 317 -53.24 -35.50 -26.86
N SER A 318 -52.29 -35.72 -27.79
CA SER A 318 -52.00 -34.93 -29.03
C SER A 318 -51.61 -33.43 -28.94
N THR A 319 -50.85 -32.80 -29.85
CA THR A 319 -49.92 -33.20 -30.95
C THR A 319 -48.96 -32.02 -31.21
N ALA A 320 -47.77 -32.27 -31.79
CA ALA A 320 -46.68 -31.34 -32.07
C ALA A 320 -47.00 -30.04 -32.85
N THR A 321 -46.20 -28.97 -32.60
CA THR A 321 -45.37 -28.30 -33.64
C THR A 321 -44.33 -27.32 -33.05
N GLU A 322 -43.08 -27.44 -33.48
CA GLU A 322 -42.10 -26.34 -33.65
C GLU A 322 -42.27 -25.77 -35.09
N PRO A 323 -41.60 -24.67 -35.53
CA PRO A 323 -40.85 -23.62 -34.82
C PRO A 323 -41.24 -22.18 -35.27
N SER A 324 -40.59 -21.14 -34.74
CA SER A 324 -39.97 -20.05 -35.54
C SER A 324 -39.56 -18.81 -34.72
N LYS A 325 -38.65 -18.01 -35.29
CA LYS A 325 -38.06 -16.77 -34.75
C LYS A 325 -37.98 -15.72 -35.87
N PRO A 326 -38.34 -14.46 -35.61
CA PRO A 326 -37.53 -13.31 -36.04
C PRO A 326 -37.42 -12.25 -34.92
N LYS A 327 -36.27 -11.62 -34.62
CA LYS A 327 -35.60 -10.50 -35.35
C LYS A 327 -36.57 -9.35 -35.72
N GLU A 328 -36.53 -8.23 -34.97
CA GLU A 328 -35.76 -6.99 -35.30
C GLU A 328 -36.74 -5.89 -35.81
N ASN A 329 -36.66 -4.55 -35.56
CA ASN A 329 -35.59 -3.62 -35.18
C ASN A 329 -36.07 -2.37 -34.35
N LYS A 330 -35.14 -1.44 -34.06
CA LYS A 330 -35.15 0.03 -33.71
C LYS A 330 -36.45 0.89 -33.85
N VAL A 331 -36.66 2.06 -33.19
CA VAL A 331 -35.82 3.28 -33.01
C VAL A 331 -36.25 4.16 -31.79
N VAL A 332 -35.28 4.63 -30.97
CA VAL A 332 -35.01 5.99 -30.37
C VAL A 332 -36.23 6.91 -30.05
N THR A 333 -36.38 7.53 -28.86
CA THR A 333 -35.58 8.70 -28.39
C THR A 333 -35.84 9.06 -26.91
N THR A 334 -34.78 9.30 -26.12
CA THR A 334 -34.77 10.30 -25.03
C THR A 334 -33.35 10.83 -24.80
N GLU A 335 -33.19 12.15 -24.71
CA GLU A 335 -31.91 12.81 -24.39
C GLU A 335 -31.99 13.46 -22.99
N LYS A 336 -31.17 13.01 -22.03
CA LYS A 336 -30.40 13.90 -21.13
C LYS A 336 -29.46 13.14 -20.19
N GLN A 337 -28.29 13.73 -20.00
CA GLN A 337 -27.20 13.31 -19.11
C GLN A 337 -27.57 13.51 -17.62
N PRO A 338 -27.12 12.63 -16.71
CA PRO A 338 -26.07 13.07 -15.77
C PRO A 338 -24.85 12.15 -15.74
N SER A 339 -23.74 12.70 -15.24
CA SER A 339 -22.47 12.01 -15.03
C SER A 339 -22.59 10.85 -14.02
N THR A 340 -22.10 9.66 -14.37
CA THR A 340 -21.91 8.53 -13.44
C THR A 340 -20.48 8.02 -13.50
N ALA A 341 -19.87 7.83 -12.33
CA ALA A 341 -18.62 7.09 -12.21
C ALA A 341 -18.87 5.60 -12.50
N PRO A 342 -17.91 4.86 -13.09
CA PRO A 342 -18.09 3.43 -13.35
C PRO A 342 -18.15 2.65 -12.04
N GLU A 343 -19.31 2.04 -11.79
CA GLU A 343 -19.60 1.19 -10.65
C GLU A 343 -18.73 -0.08 -10.67
N VAL A 344 -18.05 -0.37 -9.55
CA VAL A 344 -17.14 -1.52 -9.43
C VAL A 344 -17.95 -2.79 -9.15
N THR A 345 -18.43 -3.43 -10.21
CA THR A 345 -19.13 -4.71 -10.09
C THR A 345 -18.16 -5.86 -9.78
N SER A 346 -18.53 -6.65 -8.77
CA SER A 346 -17.94 -7.92 -8.28
C SER A 346 -16.75 -7.83 -7.30
N ILE A 347 -17.07 -8.08 -6.03
CA ILE A 347 -16.16 -8.66 -5.04
C ILE A 347 -16.04 -10.16 -5.35
N PRO A 348 -14.84 -10.78 -5.35
CA PRO A 348 -14.73 -12.23 -5.57
C PRO A 348 -15.39 -13.00 -4.41
N ASN A 349 -16.41 -13.78 -4.74
CA ASN A 349 -17.04 -14.72 -3.80
C ASN A 349 -16.04 -15.84 -3.40
N ALA A 350 -16.31 -16.58 -2.32
CA ALA A 350 -15.45 -17.68 -1.87
C ALA A 350 -15.40 -18.84 -2.90
N GLU A 351 -14.43 -18.77 -3.83
CA GLU A 351 -14.27 -19.73 -4.91
C GLU A 351 -13.66 -21.04 -4.38
N LYS A 352 -14.36 -22.18 -4.46
CA LYS A 352 -13.81 -23.49 -4.04
C LYS A 352 -12.88 -24.06 -5.12
N GLY A 353 -11.66 -24.44 -4.73
CA GLY A 353 -10.67 -25.11 -5.59
C GLY A 353 -9.79 -24.16 -6.41
N VAL A 354 -9.05 -24.74 -7.36
CA VAL A 354 -8.14 -24.02 -8.27
C VAL A 354 -8.91 -23.42 -9.44
N THR A 355 -8.64 -22.15 -9.74
CA THR A 355 -9.23 -21.42 -10.87
C THR A 355 -8.19 -20.56 -11.58
N TYR A 356 -8.36 -20.44 -12.90
CA TYR A 356 -7.54 -19.64 -13.78
C TYR A 356 -8.40 -18.53 -14.40
N LYS A 357 -7.82 -17.35 -14.56
CA LYS A 357 -8.43 -16.18 -15.22
C LYS A 357 -7.38 -15.58 -16.19
N VAL A 358 -7.73 -14.60 -17.02
CA VAL A 358 -6.76 -13.91 -17.89
C VAL A 358 -6.72 -12.42 -17.54
N GLN A 359 -5.59 -11.92 -17.05
CA GLN A 359 -5.43 -10.49 -16.82
C GLN A 359 -4.99 -9.78 -18.10
N VAL A 360 -5.73 -8.74 -18.48
CA VAL A 360 -5.52 -7.95 -19.72
C VAL A 360 -5.01 -6.53 -19.44
N GLY A 361 -5.05 -6.09 -18.19
CA GLY A 361 -4.47 -4.83 -17.76
C GLY A 361 -4.49 -4.69 -16.23
N ALA A 362 -3.77 -3.71 -15.72
CA ALA A 362 -3.91 -3.23 -14.34
C ALA A 362 -3.56 -1.74 -14.28
N GLY A 363 -4.19 -1.00 -13.35
CA GLY A 363 -3.87 0.40 -13.09
C GLY A 363 -4.36 0.86 -11.72
N HIS A 364 -4.03 2.11 -11.36
CA HIS A 364 -4.47 2.73 -10.10
C HIS A 364 -5.77 3.56 -10.25
N GLN A 365 -6.36 3.59 -11.45
CA GLN A 365 -7.62 4.27 -11.75
C GLN A 365 -8.52 3.36 -12.59
N THR A 366 -9.84 3.54 -12.44
CA THR A 366 -10.83 2.83 -13.27
C THR A 366 -10.85 3.42 -14.68
N VAL A 367 -10.84 2.56 -15.71
CA VAL A 367 -11.13 2.95 -17.08
C VAL A 367 -12.57 2.57 -17.43
N SER A 368 -13.19 3.27 -18.37
CA SER A 368 -14.57 2.99 -18.79
C SER A 368 -14.71 1.57 -19.36
N LYS A 369 -15.91 0.99 -19.23
CA LYS A 369 -16.23 -0.38 -19.72
C LYS A 369 -15.88 -0.59 -21.20
N ASN A 370 -15.97 0.48 -22.01
CA ASN A 370 -15.69 0.44 -23.44
C ASN A 370 -14.20 0.65 -23.78
N TYR A 371 -13.33 1.00 -22.82
CA TYR A 371 -11.91 1.29 -23.07
C TYR A 371 -11.21 0.13 -23.80
N PHE A 372 -11.41 -1.11 -23.34
CA PHE A 372 -10.75 -2.27 -23.95
C PHE A 372 -11.31 -2.62 -25.34
N ALA A 373 -12.61 -2.42 -25.56
CA ALA A 373 -13.23 -2.56 -26.87
C ALA A 373 -12.71 -1.51 -27.87
N SER A 374 -12.65 -0.24 -27.46
CA SER A 374 -12.22 0.87 -28.34
C SER A 374 -10.71 0.96 -28.55
N LYS A 375 -9.89 0.58 -27.56
CA LYS A 375 -8.42 0.72 -27.62
C LYS A 375 -7.70 -0.53 -28.10
N PHE A 376 -8.29 -1.72 -27.87
CA PHE A 376 -7.66 -3.01 -28.13
C PHE A 376 -8.60 -4.01 -28.85
N ASN A 377 -9.71 -3.55 -29.43
CA ASN A 377 -10.70 -4.37 -30.14
C ASN A 377 -11.15 -5.61 -29.33
N LEU A 378 -11.17 -5.51 -28.00
CA LEU A 378 -11.53 -6.59 -27.10
C LEU A 378 -13.05 -6.54 -26.82
N ASN A 379 -13.81 -7.35 -27.55
CA ASN A 379 -15.27 -7.45 -27.41
C ASN A 379 -15.72 -8.41 -26.28
N GLU A 380 -14.79 -8.83 -25.42
CA GLU A 380 -15.04 -9.74 -24.31
C GLU A 380 -15.52 -8.99 -23.06
N SER A 381 -16.27 -9.68 -22.19
CA SER A 381 -16.63 -9.12 -20.89
C SER A 381 -15.39 -9.04 -19.98
N VAL A 382 -14.97 -7.81 -19.67
CA VAL A 382 -13.89 -7.51 -18.73
C VAL A 382 -14.48 -7.30 -17.33
N ALA A 383 -14.15 -8.19 -16.40
CA ALA A 383 -14.38 -8.01 -14.98
C ALA A 383 -13.30 -7.11 -14.35
N ILE A 384 -13.64 -6.46 -13.24
CA ILE A 384 -12.71 -5.63 -12.47
C ILE A 384 -12.50 -6.29 -11.10
N GLU A 385 -11.25 -6.63 -10.79
CA GLU A 385 -10.84 -7.14 -9.47
C GLU A 385 -9.90 -6.12 -8.82
N ASN A 386 -10.08 -5.81 -7.53
CA ASN A 386 -9.12 -5.00 -6.77
C ASN A 386 -8.24 -5.91 -5.90
N HIS A 387 -6.92 -5.73 -5.97
CA HIS A 387 -5.95 -6.52 -5.21
C HIS A 387 -4.66 -5.70 -5.06
N ASP A 388 -4.29 -5.37 -3.82
CA ASP A 388 -3.19 -4.49 -3.42
C ASP A 388 -3.26 -3.07 -4.01
N GLY A 389 -4.46 -2.50 -4.10
CA GLY A 389 -4.69 -1.15 -4.66
C GLY A 389 -4.60 -1.07 -6.19
N TRP A 390 -4.28 -2.18 -6.86
CA TRP A 390 -4.35 -2.29 -8.32
C TRP A 390 -5.74 -2.75 -8.74
N ILE A 391 -6.35 -1.95 -9.62
CA ILE A 391 -7.56 -2.28 -10.37
C ILE A 391 -7.12 -3.16 -11.55
N LYS A 392 -7.36 -4.47 -11.42
CA LYS A 392 -6.98 -5.51 -12.38
C LYS A 392 -8.16 -5.81 -13.29
N TYR A 393 -7.88 -5.84 -14.59
CA TYR A 393 -8.88 -6.10 -15.63
C TYR A 393 -8.75 -7.55 -16.08
N ILE A 394 -9.80 -8.32 -15.84
CA ILE A 394 -9.79 -9.79 -15.89
C ILE A 394 -10.82 -10.27 -16.91
N VAL A 395 -10.43 -11.21 -17.77
CA VAL A 395 -11.30 -11.84 -18.78
C VAL A 395 -11.43 -13.32 -18.48
N GLY A 396 -12.67 -13.77 -18.35
CA GLY A 396 -13.03 -15.18 -18.17
C GLY A 396 -12.61 -15.78 -16.83
N LYS A 397 -13.13 -16.98 -16.59
CA LYS A 397 -12.82 -17.82 -15.43
C LYS A 397 -12.91 -19.27 -15.88
N PHE A 398 -11.86 -20.04 -15.62
CA PHE A 398 -11.62 -21.36 -16.18
C PHE A 398 -11.15 -22.30 -15.07
N THR A 399 -11.57 -23.55 -15.11
CA THR A 399 -11.08 -24.61 -14.21
C THR A 399 -9.85 -25.32 -14.77
N GLU A 400 -9.60 -25.21 -16.09
CA GLU A 400 -8.44 -25.80 -16.76
C GLU A 400 -7.45 -24.72 -17.23
N TYR A 401 -6.16 -24.97 -16.99
CA TYR A 401 -5.08 -24.11 -17.46
C TYR A 401 -5.07 -23.97 -18.97
N LYS A 402 -5.35 -25.05 -19.72
CA LYS A 402 -5.38 -25.03 -21.19
C LYS A 402 -6.41 -24.02 -21.72
N GLN A 403 -7.62 -24.01 -21.16
CA GLN A 403 -8.69 -23.10 -21.57
C GLN A 403 -8.30 -21.63 -21.34
N ALA A 404 -7.74 -21.32 -20.17
CA ALA A 404 -7.23 -19.98 -19.87
C ALA A 404 -6.05 -19.58 -20.76
N LYS A 405 -5.15 -20.54 -21.07
CA LYS A 405 -4.00 -20.35 -21.95
C LYS A 405 -4.42 -20.04 -23.38
N ASP A 406 -5.37 -20.80 -23.92
CA ASP A 406 -5.90 -20.64 -25.27
C ASP A 406 -6.61 -19.27 -25.39
N LYS A 407 -7.50 -18.92 -24.44
CA LYS A 407 -8.13 -17.60 -24.40
C LYS A 407 -7.11 -16.45 -24.30
N ARG A 408 -6.05 -16.63 -23.53
CA ARG A 408 -4.94 -15.68 -23.41
C ARG A 408 -4.17 -15.54 -24.73
N ASN A 409 -4.05 -16.59 -25.55
CA ASN A 409 -3.47 -16.50 -26.88
C ASN A 409 -4.37 -15.68 -27.83
N ASP A 410 -5.68 -15.92 -27.83
CA ASP A 410 -6.64 -15.16 -28.65
C ASP A 410 -6.58 -13.66 -28.35
N ILE A 411 -6.54 -13.31 -27.06
CA ILE A 411 -6.44 -11.93 -26.57
C ILE A 411 -5.08 -11.30 -26.94
N ARG A 412 -3.99 -12.07 -26.95
CA ARG A 412 -2.64 -11.57 -27.27
C ARG A 412 -2.46 -11.07 -28.70
N ASN A 413 -3.38 -11.40 -29.61
CA ASN A 413 -3.43 -10.80 -30.94
C ASN A 413 -3.55 -9.26 -30.86
N ASN A 414 -4.28 -8.74 -29.86
CA ASN A 414 -4.47 -7.31 -29.65
C ASN A 414 -3.79 -6.77 -28.38
N ILE A 415 -3.73 -7.58 -27.30
CA ILE A 415 -3.16 -7.20 -25.99
C ILE A 415 -1.97 -8.12 -25.67
N LYS A 416 -0.81 -7.80 -26.24
CA LYS A 416 0.43 -8.60 -26.12
C LYS A 416 0.85 -8.88 -24.66
N THR A 417 0.52 -7.97 -23.75
CA THR A 417 0.82 -8.05 -22.32
C THR A 417 -0.10 -8.98 -21.52
N ALA A 418 -1.19 -9.50 -22.11
CA ALA A 418 -2.12 -10.35 -21.38
C ALA A 418 -1.48 -11.66 -20.87
N PHE A 419 -1.84 -12.10 -19.67
CA PHE A 419 -1.26 -13.29 -19.04
C PHE A 419 -2.28 -14.09 -18.22
N VAL A 420 -1.99 -15.38 -18.03
CA VAL A 420 -2.85 -16.29 -17.23
C VAL A 420 -2.56 -16.07 -15.75
N THR A 421 -3.62 -16.07 -14.97
CA THR A 421 -3.63 -15.67 -13.57
C THR A 421 -4.34 -16.74 -12.75
N ALA A 422 -3.70 -17.32 -11.73
CA ALA A 422 -4.23 -18.46 -10.98
C ALA A 422 -4.63 -18.10 -9.54
N TYR A 423 -5.57 -18.86 -8.99
CA TYR A 423 -6.12 -18.71 -7.65
C TYR A 423 -6.46 -20.09 -7.07
N ASN A 424 -6.35 -20.26 -5.76
CA ASN A 424 -6.84 -21.42 -5.02
C ASN A 424 -7.59 -20.93 -3.78
N GLN A 425 -8.82 -21.39 -3.58
CA GLN A 425 -9.69 -20.92 -2.49
C GLN A 425 -9.86 -19.38 -2.47
N GLY A 426 -9.92 -18.76 -3.65
CA GLY A 426 -9.92 -17.30 -3.83
C GLY A 426 -8.56 -16.60 -3.59
N LYS A 427 -7.62 -17.23 -2.87
CA LYS A 427 -6.27 -16.68 -2.66
C LYS A 427 -5.43 -16.77 -3.93
N ARG A 428 -4.66 -15.72 -4.20
CA ARG A 428 -3.69 -15.67 -5.30
C ARG A 428 -2.57 -16.70 -5.12
N ILE A 429 -2.29 -17.48 -6.16
CA ILE A 429 -1.14 -18.39 -6.26
C ILE A 429 -0.47 -18.31 -7.64
N THR A 430 0.73 -18.86 -7.78
CA THR A 430 1.40 -19.02 -9.07
C THR A 430 0.68 -20.05 -9.94
N VAL A 431 0.88 -19.95 -11.26
CA VAL A 431 0.37 -20.96 -12.20
C VAL A 431 1.01 -22.33 -11.95
N GLN A 432 2.27 -22.39 -11.50
CA GLN A 432 2.95 -23.64 -11.20
C GLN A 432 2.34 -24.36 -9.99
N GLU A 433 2.11 -23.64 -8.89
CA GLU A 433 1.38 -24.19 -7.73
C GLU A 433 -0.03 -24.65 -8.12
N ALA A 434 -0.73 -23.87 -8.94
CA ALA A 434 -2.08 -24.20 -9.40
C ALA A 434 -2.11 -25.51 -10.21
N LEU A 435 -1.14 -25.72 -11.10
CA LEU A 435 -0.99 -26.96 -11.86
C LEU A 435 -0.65 -28.15 -10.96
N MET A 436 0.19 -27.97 -9.94
CA MET A 436 0.51 -29.01 -8.94
C MET A 436 -0.73 -29.40 -8.12
N ILE A 437 -1.49 -28.43 -7.62
CA ILE A 437 -2.70 -28.66 -6.80
C ILE A 437 -3.82 -29.29 -7.64
N SER A 438 -3.98 -28.87 -8.90
CA SER A 438 -5.03 -29.39 -9.80
C SER A 438 -4.62 -30.65 -10.60
N ASN A 439 -3.38 -31.13 -10.43
CA ASN A 439 -2.78 -32.22 -11.21
C ASN A 439 -2.90 -32.04 -12.73
N GLN A 440 -2.76 -30.80 -13.21
CA GLN A 440 -2.88 -30.44 -14.62
C GLN A 440 -1.50 -30.27 -15.26
N LYS A 441 -1.41 -30.52 -16.58
CA LYS A 441 -0.16 -30.40 -17.33
C LYS A 441 0.14 -28.96 -17.73
N TRP A 442 1.41 -28.57 -17.68
CA TRP A 442 1.88 -27.38 -18.38
C TRP A 442 1.86 -27.63 -19.89
N TYR A 443 1.16 -26.78 -20.64
CA TYR A 443 1.19 -26.75 -22.10
C TYR A 443 2.14 -25.65 -22.54
N GLN A 444 3.24 -26.00 -23.21
CA GLN A 444 4.15 -25.04 -23.87
C GLN A 444 3.43 -24.23 -24.94
#